data_AF-A0A2U2CC93-F1
#
_entry.id   AF-A0A2U2CC93-F1
#
_cell.length_a   1.000
_cell.length_b   1.000
_cell.length_c   1.000
_cell.angle_alpha   90.00
_cell.angle_beta   90.00
_cell.angle_gamma   90.00
#
_symmetry.space_group_name_H-M   'P 1'
#
loop_
_entity.id
_entity.type
_entity.pdbx_description
1 polymer ?
#
loop_
_entity_poly.entity_id
_entity_poly.type
_entity_poly.pdbx_seq_one_letter_code
_entity_poly.pdbx_strand_id
1 'polypeptide(L)'
;MSEITNFRGEAVSADTGSLGEDAARALILRVGERVRKARELKGIPRRVLSESSGVSPRYLALLEAGEGNISIGLLQRVADALDHRIEWLVGEEDPWTSEAIQVADLYRRAPNDRRAKVLEILSPQPEATARRHRIALIGLRGAGKSTLGMMAGDALGLPFVELNREIEDQAGMPVNEVMAFYGQEGYRRLEAQALGRIIATHDSMILAVAGGIVSEPETYKTLLGHFHTIWIKASPSEHMARVREQGDLRPMAGNPEAMDQLKFILTSRETLYDQARAKLDTSGRSIDESVSDLLALIDERGFLS
;
A
#
# COMPACT_ATOMS: atom_id res chain seq x y z
N MET A 1 -4.46 34.47 1.58
CA MET A 1 -5.12 35.30 2.60
C MET A 1 -6.61 35.07 2.50
N SER A 2 -7.15 34.16 3.30
CA SER A 2 -8.59 33.98 3.45
C SER A 2 -8.91 34.14 4.93
N GLU A 3 -9.38 35.32 5.31
CA GLU A 3 -9.81 35.63 6.67
C GLU A 3 -11.20 35.06 6.90
N ILE A 4 -11.37 34.28 7.97
CA ILE A 4 -12.68 33.91 8.51
C ILE A 4 -12.86 34.72 9.79
N THR A 5 -13.77 35.68 9.77
CA THR A 5 -14.09 36.57 10.89
C THR A 5 -15.09 35.90 11.84
N ASN A 6 -14.71 35.74 13.11
CA ASN A 6 -15.64 35.33 14.15
C ASN A 6 -16.50 36.53 14.61
N PHE A 7 -17.70 36.24 15.14
CA PHE A 7 -18.77 37.19 15.46
C PHE A 7 -18.44 38.28 16.51
N ARG A 8 -17.18 38.38 16.97
CA ARG A 8 -16.67 39.41 17.89
C ARG A 8 -15.58 40.32 17.31
N GLY A 9 -15.18 40.14 16.05
CA GLY A 9 -14.21 41.04 15.40
C GLY A 9 -12.77 40.94 15.93
N GLU A 10 -12.44 39.90 16.70
CA GLU A 10 -11.06 39.59 17.09
C GLU A 10 -10.44 38.66 16.05
N ALA A 11 -9.33 39.11 15.45
CA ALA A 11 -8.50 38.28 14.59
C ALA A 11 -7.77 37.25 15.46
N VAL A 12 -8.25 36.01 15.48
CA VAL A 12 -7.45 34.88 15.95
C VAL A 12 -6.54 34.51 14.78
N SER A 13 -5.30 35.03 14.79
CA SER A 13 -4.25 34.46 13.94
C SER A 13 -4.04 33.03 14.39
N ALA A 14 -4.49 32.06 13.60
CA ALA A 14 -4.08 30.68 13.79
C ALA A 14 -2.56 30.64 13.69
N ASP A 15 -1.91 30.24 14.78
CA ASP A 15 -0.46 30.18 15.02
C ASP A 15 0.25 29.08 14.18
N THR A 16 -0.28 28.79 12.99
CA THR A 16 0.17 27.70 12.11
C THR A 16 1.48 28.04 11.41
N GLY A 17 1.82 29.33 11.26
CA GLY A 17 3.12 29.77 10.73
C GLY A 17 4.27 29.50 11.68
N SER A 18 4.07 29.72 12.98
CA SER A 18 5.05 29.50 14.06
C SER A 18 5.43 28.02 14.20
N LEU A 19 4.44 27.13 14.24
CA LEU A 19 4.64 25.68 14.38
C LEU A 19 5.44 25.07 13.21
N GLY A 20 5.22 25.55 11.98
CA GLY A 20 5.93 25.08 10.79
C GLY A 20 7.39 25.54 10.76
N GLU A 21 7.65 26.78 11.16
CA GLU A 21 9.01 27.34 11.25
C GLU A 21 9.83 26.67 12.35
N ASP A 22 9.22 26.38 13.50
CA ASP A 22 9.86 25.68 14.61
C ASP A 22 10.21 24.22 14.25
N ALA A 23 9.29 23.52 13.58
CA ALA A 23 9.53 22.16 13.11
C ALA A 23 10.67 22.10 12.07
N ALA A 24 10.68 23.05 11.13
CA ALA A 24 11.75 23.16 10.13
C ALA A 24 13.11 23.44 10.79
N ARG A 25 13.15 24.36 11.77
CA ARG A 25 14.38 24.68 12.51
C ARG A 25 14.90 23.48 13.30
N ALA A 26 14.02 22.74 13.96
CA ALA A 26 14.38 21.52 14.68
C ALA A 26 14.95 20.44 13.74
N LEU A 27 14.40 20.30 12.54
CA LEU A 27 14.92 19.38 11.52
C LEU A 27 16.31 19.80 11.04
N ILE A 28 16.54 21.09 10.75
CA ILE A 28 17.84 21.58 10.26
C ILE A 28 18.94 21.34 11.31
N LEU A 29 18.66 21.65 12.58
CA LEU A 29 19.58 21.38 13.69
C LEU A 29 19.95 19.90 13.75
N ARG A 30 18.94 19.02 13.71
CA ARG A 30 19.13 17.56 13.73
C ARG A 30 19.97 17.07 12.55
N VAL A 31 19.66 17.52 11.33
CA VAL A 31 20.43 17.16 10.12
C VAL A 31 21.90 17.58 10.28
N GLY A 32 22.15 18.78 10.78
CA GLY A 32 23.50 19.29 11.03
C GLY A 32 24.30 18.44 12.00
N GLU A 33 23.71 18.12 13.15
CA GLU A 33 24.31 17.24 14.16
C GLU A 33 24.62 15.85 13.60
N ARG A 34 23.71 15.28 12.80
CA ARG A 34 23.91 13.96 12.19
C ARG A 34 25.01 13.96 11.13
N VAL A 35 25.07 14.98 10.27
CA VAL A 35 26.17 15.12 9.31
C VAL A 35 27.51 15.21 10.04
N ARG A 36 27.58 16.00 11.12
CA ARG A 36 28.78 16.13 11.95
C ARG A 36 29.17 14.79 12.58
N LYS A 37 28.24 14.10 13.23
CA LYS A 37 28.44 12.80 13.89
C LYS A 37 28.88 11.72 12.90
N ALA A 38 28.20 11.62 11.74
CA ALA A 38 28.57 10.70 10.67
C ALA A 38 30.00 10.95 10.15
N ARG A 39 30.34 12.22 9.92
CA ARG A 39 31.67 12.63 9.47
C ARG A 39 32.76 12.24 10.48
N GLU A 40 32.50 12.48 11.76
CA GLU A 40 33.42 12.15 12.86
C GLU A 40 33.59 10.63 13.02
N LEU A 41 32.52 9.86 12.92
CA LEU A 41 32.58 8.38 12.94
C LEU A 41 33.33 7.80 11.74
N LYS A 42 33.20 8.41 10.56
CA LYS A 42 34.00 8.06 9.38
C LYS A 42 35.46 8.52 9.49
N GLY A 43 35.80 9.33 10.50
CA GLY A 43 37.17 9.77 10.77
C GLY A 43 37.71 10.77 9.74
N ILE A 44 36.85 11.45 8.99
CA ILE A 44 37.27 12.37 7.93
C ILE A 44 37.14 13.84 8.36
N PRO A 45 38.09 14.72 7.98
CA PRO A 45 37.94 16.14 8.20
C PRO A 45 36.89 16.73 7.25
N ARG A 46 36.29 17.86 7.64
CA ARG A 46 35.26 18.56 6.83
C ARG A 46 35.72 18.89 5.42
N ARG A 47 37.02 19.18 5.23
CA ARG A 47 37.61 19.41 3.91
C ARG A 47 37.49 18.18 3.00
N VAL A 48 37.75 16.99 3.52
CA VAL A 48 37.62 15.74 2.73
C VAL A 48 36.17 15.51 2.35
N LEU A 49 35.23 15.72 3.28
CA LEU A 49 33.80 15.64 2.98
C LEU A 49 33.38 16.66 1.90
N SER A 50 33.93 17.87 1.94
CA SER A 50 33.71 18.91 0.94
C SER A 50 34.14 18.46 -0.46
N GLU A 51 35.34 17.90 -0.57
CA GLU A 51 35.89 17.39 -1.83
C GLU A 51 35.04 16.25 -2.39
N SER A 52 34.67 15.27 -1.56
CA SER A 52 33.91 14.10 -2.00
C SER A 52 32.44 14.40 -2.30
N SER A 53 31.81 15.33 -1.59
CA SER A 53 30.40 15.71 -1.81
C SER A 53 30.22 16.83 -2.83
N GLY A 54 31.28 17.57 -3.16
CA GLY A 54 31.23 18.78 -3.98
C GLY A 54 30.41 19.92 -3.34
N VAL A 55 30.33 19.96 -2.01
CA VAL A 55 29.71 21.05 -1.22
C VAL A 55 30.82 21.87 -0.58
N SER A 56 30.72 23.21 -0.60
CA SER A 56 31.83 24.05 -0.12
C SER A 56 32.10 23.88 1.39
N PRO A 57 33.36 24.05 1.87
CA PRO A 57 33.68 23.87 3.29
C PRO A 57 32.93 24.83 4.21
N ARG A 58 32.69 26.07 3.75
CA ARG A 58 31.90 27.07 4.47
C ARG A 58 30.45 26.61 4.63
N TYR A 59 29.87 26.07 3.56
CA TYR A 59 28.49 25.62 3.58
C TYR A 59 28.30 24.37 4.45
N LEU A 60 29.26 23.44 4.44
CA LEU A 60 29.27 22.32 5.38
C LEU A 60 29.41 22.77 6.84
N ALA A 61 30.16 23.84 7.10
CA ALA A 61 30.27 24.38 8.45
C ALA A 61 28.93 24.96 8.96
N LEU A 62 28.21 25.69 8.09
CA LEU A 62 26.86 26.19 8.39
C LEU A 62 25.88 25.03 8.60
N LEU A 63 25.88 24.06 7.68
CA LEU A 63 25.06 22.86 7.79
C LEU A 63 25.30 22.13 9.11
N GLU A 64 26.55 21.81 9.44
CA GLU A 64 26.90 21.11 10.68
C GLU A 64 26.52 21.92 11.92
N ALA A 65 26.51 23.25 11.86
CA ALA A 65 26.04 24.13 12.92
C ALA A 65 24.51 24.20 13.03
N GLY A 66 23.77 23.58 12.10
CA GLY A 66 22.32 23.68 12.01
C GLY A 66 21.86 25.05 11.51
N GLU A 67 22.70 25.73 10.73
CA GLU A 67 22.42 27.03 10.16
C GLU A 67 22.17 26.93 8.64
N GLY A 68 21.07 27.53 8.20
CA GLY A 68 20.72 27.66 6.79
C GLY A 68 20.04 26.43 6.18
N ASN A 69 19.30 26.67 5.11
CA ASN A 69 18.55 25.64 4.40
C ASN A 69 19.44 24.98 3.34
N ILE A 70 19.69 23.68 3.48
CA ILE A 70 20.32 22.86 2.45
C ILE A 70 19.29 22.35 1.46
N SER A 71 19.59 22.42 0.16
CA SER A 71 18.73 21.77 -0.83
C SER A 71 18.88 20.25 -0.75
N ILE A 72 17.79 19.52 -1.04
CA ILE A 72 17.75 18.06 -0.96
C ILE A 72 18.85 17.42 -1.82
N GLY A 73 19.12 17.97 -3.01
CA GLY A 73 20.19 17.48 -3.90
C GLY A 73 21.60 17.66 -3.33
N LEU A 74 21.87 18.73 -2.58
CA LEU A 74 23.15 18.89 -1.88
C LEU A 74 23.26 17.92 -0.71
N LEU A 75 22.18 17.74 0.04
CA LEU A 75 22.13 16.80 1.16
C LEU A 75 22.33 15.35 0.72
N GLN A 76 21.75 14.96 -0.43
CA GLN A 76 21.96 13.64 -1.02
C GLN A 76 23.45 13.38 -1.30
N ARG A 77 24.16 14.33 -1.92
CA ARG A 77 25.61 14.18 -2.19
C ARG A 77 26.44 14.09 -0.91
N VAL A 78 26.04 14.79 0.14
CA VAL A 78 26.68 14.69 1.46
C VAL A 78 26.44 13.32 2.08
N ALA A 79 25.21 12.79 2.00
CA ALA A 79 24.86 11.46 2.49
C ALA A 79 25.66 10.36 1.76
N ASP A 80 25.72 10.42 0.43
CA ASP A 80 26.48 9.49 -0.41
C ASP A 80 27.98 9.53 -0.05
N ALA A 81 28.55 10.73 0.11
CA ALA A 81 29.94 10.90 0.53
C ALA A 81 30.23 10.36 1.95
N LEU A 82 29.21 10.22 2.79
CA LEU A 82 29.30 9.63 4.13
C LEU A 82 28.97 8.13 4.14
N ASP A 83 28.74 7.50 2.98
CA ASP A 83 28.27 6.11 2.85
C ASP A 83 26.95 5.85 3.61
N HIS A 84 26.08 6.85 3.65
CA HIS A 84 24.79 6.78 4.33
C HIS A 84 23.65 7.16 3.40
N ARG A 85 22.45 6.63 3.69
CA ARG A 85 21.24 7.04 2.98
C ARG A 85 20.76 8.39 3.52
N ILE A 86 20.10 9.18 2.68
CA ILE A 86 19.60 10.49 3.09
C ILE A 86 18.62 10.39 4.28
N GLU A 87 17.85 9.30 4.38
CA GLU A 87 16.89 9.09 5.49
C GLU A 87 17.56 9.03 6.87
N TRP A 88 18.82 8.61 6.95
CA TRP A 88 19.58 8.64 8.21
C TRP A 88 19.78 10.06 8.71
N LEU A 89 19.95 11.03 7.81
CA LEU A 89 20.20 12.42 8.17
C LEU A 89 18.91 13.16 8.54
N VAL A 90 17.81 12.84 7.87
CA VAL A 90 16.53 13.58 8.02
C VAL A 90 15.51 12.90 8.93
N GLY A 91 15.65 11.60 9.22
CA GLY A 91 14.65 10.83 9.97
C GLY A 91 14.43 11.32 11.41
N GLU A 92 13.33 10.95 12.04
CA GLU A 92 13.07 11.26 13.45
C GLU A 92 13.95 10.46 14.40
N GLU A 93 14.05 9.16 14.17
CA GLU A 93 14.84 8.26 15.01
C GLU A 93 16.35 8.42 14.81
N ASP A 94 17.14 8.30 15.88
CA ASP A 94 18.62 8.31 15.80
C ASP A 94 19.09 7.01 15.12
N PRO A 95 19.76 7.09 13.95
CA PRO A 95 20.19 5.92 13.20
C PRO A 95 21.28 5.08 13.87
N TRP A 96 22.03 5.63 14.81
CA TRP A 96 23.10 4.93 15.52
C TRP A 96 22.62 4.14 16.72
N THR A 97 21.46 4.49 17.27
CA THR A 97 20.91 3.85 18.47
C THR A 97 19.53 3.25 18.29
N SER A 98 18.82 3.54 17.18
CA SER A 98 17.50 2.98 16.92
C SER A 98 17.58 1.52 16.47
N GLU A 99 17.07 0.63 17.32
CA GLU A 99 16.83 -0.76 16.98
C GLU A 99 15.87 -0.88 15.78
N ALA A 100 14.90 0.03 15.63
CA ALA A 100 13.95 0.00 14.52
C ALA A 100 14.62 0.28 13.17
N ILE A 101 15.57 1.23 13.11
CA ILE A 101 16.38 1.46 11.91
C ILE A 101 17.25 0.24 11.59
N GLN A 102 17.86 -0.37 12.60
CA GLN A 102 18.66 -1.59 12.43
C GLN A 102 17.81 -2.76 11.90
N VAL A 103 16.63 -2.99 12.48
CA VAL A 103 15.67 -4.00 12.04
C VAL A 103 15.24 -3.74 10.60
N ALA A 104 14.94 -2.49 10.22
CA ALA A 104 14.54 -2.15 8.86
C ALA A 104 15.64 -2.46 7.82
N ASP A 105 16.91 -2.22 8.16
CA ASP A 105 18.05 -2.55 7.29
C ASP A 105 18.29 -4.06 7.17
N LEU A 106 18.18 -4.79 8.27
CA LEU A 106 18.23 -6.27 8.26
C LEU A 106 17.08 -6.84 7.44
N TYR A 107 15.86 -6.33 7.63
CA TYR A 107 14.67 -6.73 6.90
C TYR A 107 14.82 -6.51 5.40
N ARG A 108 15.29 -5.33 4.95
CA ARG A 108 15.51 -5.03 3.52
C ARG A 108 16.48 -5.99 2.85
N ARG A 109 17.52 -6.43 3.55
CA ARG A 109 18.56 -7.34 3.03
C ARG A 109 18.16 -8.82 3.11
N ALA A 110 17.11 -9.14 3.85
CA ALA A 110 16.69 -10.52 4.05
C ALA A 110 15.99 -11.11 2.81
N PRO A 111 16.12 -12.42 2.54
CA PRO A 111 15.36 -13.10 1.49
C PRO A 111 13.84 -13.10 1.76
N ASN A 112 13.03 -13.37 0.74
CA ASN A 112 11.57 -13.21 0.78
C ASN A 112 10.89 -14.03 1.89
N ASP A 113 11.31 -15.28 2.09
CA ASP A 113 10.80 -16.19 3.12
C ASP A 113 11.04 -15.64 4.54
N ARG A 114 12.23 -15.08 4.80
CA ARG A 114 12.55 -14.47 6.09
C ARG A 114 11.77 -13.19 6.32
N ARG A 115 11.62 -12.35 5.29
CA ARG A 115 10.80 -11.13 5.35
C ARG A 115 9.35 -11.47 5.70
N ALA A 116 8.77 -12.46 5.03
CA ALA A 116 7.41 -12.94 5.31
C ALA A 116 7.26 -13.37 6.77
N LYS A 117 8.23 -14.13 7.30
CA LYS A 117 8.22 -14.59 8.70
C LYS A 117 8.38 -13.47 9.72
N VAL A 118 9.23 -12.48 9.44
CA VAL A 118 9.37 -11.29 10.31
C VAL A 118 8.07 -10.50 10.36
N LEU A 119 7.44 -10.28 9.21
CA LEU A 119 6.13 -9.62 9.16
C LEU A 119 5.07 -10.43 9.91
N GLU A 120 5.09 -11.76 9.82
CA GLU A 120 4.17 -12.62 10.60
C GLU A 120 4.34 -12.45 12.11
N ILE A 121 5.59 -12.40 12.60
CA ILE A 121 5.91 -12.25 14.03
C ILE A 121 5.58 -10.84 14.53
N LEU A 122 5.91 -9.80 13.75
CA LEU A 122 5.78 -8.40 14.16
C LEU A 122 4.42 -7.80 13.85
N SER A 123 3.65 -8.39 12.93
CA SER A 123 2.26 -7.99 12.75
C SER A 123 1.56 -8.23 14.08
N PRO A 124 0.90 -7.21 14.68
CA PRO A 124 0.00 -7.47 15.78
C PRO A 124 -0.96 -8.51 15.22
N GLN A 125 -0.90 -9.75 15.72
CA GLN A 125 -1.68 -10.81 15.12
C GLN A 125 -3.12 -10.30 15.09
N PRO A 126 -3.77 -10.17 13.91
CA PRO A 126 -5.15 -10.57 13.89
C PRO A 126 -5.02 -12.01 14.36
N GLU A 127 -5.36 -12.29 15.62
CA GLU A 127 -5.45 -13.65 16.13
C GLU A 127 -6.02 -14.53 15.00
N ALA A 128 -5.66 -15.80 14.85
CA ALA A 128 -6.28 -16.62 13.81
C ALA A 128 -7.84 -16.52 13.82
N THR A 129 -8.41 -16.18 14.98
CA THR A 129 -9.82 -15.78 15.21
C THR A 129 -10.28 -14.48 14.53
N ALA A 130 -9.41 -13.53 14.18
CA ALA A 130 -9.75 -12.25 13.58
C ALA A 130 -10.07 -12.32 12.08
N ARG A 131 -9.59 -13.37 11.38
CA ARG A 131 -10.00 -13.67 10.00
C ARG A 131 -11.31 -14.45 9.95
N ARG A 132 -11.66 -15.13 11.05
CA ARG A 132 -12.82 -16.04 11.16
C ARG A 132 -12.92 -16.92 9.90
N HIS A 133 -14.12 -17.34 9.53
CA HIS A 133 -14.35 -18.14 8.33
C HIS A 133 -14.63 -17.24 7.10
N ARG A 134 -13.80 -16.20 6.92
CA ARG A 134 -13.97 -15.21 5.84
C ARG A 134 -12.89 -15.37 4.79
N ILE A 135 -13.32 -15.60 3.55
CA ILE A 135 -12.43 -15.76 2.39
C ILE A 135 -12.60 -14.54 1.50
N ALA A 136 -11.50 -13.99 0.99
CA ALA A 136 -11.54 -12.89 0.03
C ALA A 136 -10.85 -13.28 -1.28
N LEU A 137 -11.61 -13.25 -2.38
CA LEU A 137 -11.11 -13.46 -3.73
C LEU A 137 -10.62 -12.12 -4.30
N ILE A 138 -9.34 -12.05 -4.61
CA ILE A 138 -8.69 -10.87 -5.19
C ILE A 138 -8.18 -11.18 -6.59
N GLY A 139 -7.98 -10.16 -7.42
CA GLY A 139 -7.47 -10.31 -8.78
C GLY A 139 -8.16 -9.39 -9.77
N LEU A 140 -7.64 -9.34 -10.99
CA LEU A 140 -8.17 -8.45 -12.02
C LEU A 140 -9.61 -8.76 -12.42
N ARG A 141 -10.27 -7.78 -13.06
CA ARG A 141 -11.55 -8.02 -13.72
C ARG A 141 -11.39 -9.15 -14.75
N GLY A 142 -12.43 -9.98 -14.91
CA GLY A 142 -12.35 -11.17 -15.76
C GLY A 142 -11.59 -12.37 -15.16
N ALA A 143 -11.00 -12.27 -13.95
CA ALA A 143 -10.37 -13.43 -13.31
C ALA A 143 -11.34 -14.57 -12.97
N GLY A 144 -12.66 -14.31 -12.95
CA GLY A 144 -13.67 -15.28 -12.54
C GLY A 144 -14.11 -15.19 -11.07
N LYS A 145 -13.66 -14.18 -10.32
CA LYS A 145 -13.97 -14.02 -8.88
C LYS A 145 -15.45 -14.14 -8.54
N SER A 146 -16.33 -13.48 -9.30
CA SER A 146 -17.77 -13.48 -9.03
C SER A 146 -18.38 -14.87 -9.26
N THR A 147 -18.02 -15.52 -10.37
CA THR A 147 -18.47 -16.88 -10.70
C THR A 147 -17.95 -17.90 -9.69
N LEU A 148 -16.66 -17.91 -9.42
CA LEU A 148 -16.05 -18.84 -8.47
C LEU A 148 -16.53 -18.61 -7.05
N GLY A 149 -16.66 -17.35 -6.62
CA GLY A 149 -17.12 -17.02 -5.27
C GLY A 149 -18.57 -17.43 -5.02
N MET A 150 -19.45 -17.26 -6.01
CA MET A 150 -20.83 -17.72 -5.93
C MET A 150 -20.91 -19.24 -5.82
N MET A 151 -20.26 -19.97 -6.75
CA MET A 151 -20.30 -21.44 -6.76
C MET A 151 -19.62 -22.07 -5.54
N ALA A 152 -18.49 -21.49 -5.08
CA ALA A 152 -17.85 -21.94 -3.85
C ALA A 152 -18.71 -21.63 -2.61
N GLY A 153 -19.40 -20.48 -2.60
CA GLY A 153 -20.34 -20.12 -1.54
C GLY A 153 -21.47 -21.14 -1.42
N ASP A 154 -22.09 -21.49 -2.56
CA ASP A 154 -23.15 -22.50 -2.63
C ASP A 154 -22.65 -23.88 -2.15
N ALA A 155 -21.45 -24.30 -2.57
CA ALA A 155 -20.87 -25.58 -2.18
C ALA A 155 -20.49 -25.66 -0.69
N LEU A 156 -20.05 -24.55 -0.10
CA LEU A 156 -19.60 -24.47 1.30
C LEU A 156 -20.71 -24.02 2.26
N GLY A 157 -21.89 -23.64 1.77
CA GLY A 157 -22.96 -23.06 2.57
C GLY A 157 -22.62 -21.68 3.14
N LEU A 158 -21.78 -20.90 2.44
CA LEU A 158 -21.31 -19.58 2.87
C LEU A 158 -21.94 -18.45 2.05
N PRO A 159 -22.32 -17.33 2.67
CA PRO A 159 -22.77 -16.15 1.93
C PRO A 159 -21.68 -15.64 0.97
N PHE A 160 -22.06 -15.35 -0.27
CA PHE A 160 -21.20 -14.67 -1.24
C PHE A 160 -21.62 -13.21 -1.40
N VAL A 161 -20.64 -12.30 -1.28
CA VAL A 161 -20.85 -10.85 -1.45
C VAL A 161 -19.78 -10.27 -2.37
N GLU A 162 -20.18 -9.31 -3.21
CA GLU A 162 -19.24 -8.47 -3.96
C GLU A 162 -19.11 -7.13 -3.25
N LEU A 163 -17.88 -6.68 -3.00
CA LEU A 163 -17.63 -5.42 -2.28
C LEU A 163 -18.28 -4.22 -2.98
N ASN A 164 -18.31 -4.22 -4.32
CA ASN A 164 -18.98 -3.16 -5.08
C ASN A 164 -20.48 -3.10 -4.80
N ARG A 165 -21.14 -4.24 -4.57
CA ARG A 165 -22.57 -4.26 -4.23
C ARG A 165 -22.81 -3.65 -2.86
N GLU A 166 -21.95 -3.93 -1.88
CA GLU A 166 -22.01 -3.28 -0.57
C GLU A 166 -21.78 -1.77 -0.68
N ILE A 167 -20.87 -1.31 -1.55
CA ILE A 167 -20.67 0.12 -1.82
C ILE A 167 -21.94 0.75 -2.42
N GLU A 168 -22.58 0.09 -3.38
CA GLU A 168 -23.81 0.56 -4.03
C GLU A 168 -24.97 0.65 -3.03
N ASP A 169 -25.13 -0.39 -2.20
CA ASP A 169 -26.16 -0.44 -1.16
C ASP A 169 -25.96 0.67 -0.11
N GLN A 170 -24.70 1.01 0.23
CA GLN A 170 -24.37 2.11 1.14
C GLN A 170 -24.56 3.49 0.52
N ALA A 171 -24.16 3.66 -0.75
CA ALA A 171 -24.25 4.93 -1.45
C ALA A 171 -25.66 5.23 -1.97
N GLY A 172 -26.51 4.20 -2.08
CA GLY A 172 -27.83 4.30 -2.70
C GLY A 172 -27.78 4.56 -4.20
N MET A 173 -26.63 4.33 -4.85
CA MET A 173 -26.42 4.56 -6.27
C MET A 173 -25.35 3.63 -6.84
N PRO A 174 -25.39 3.33 -8.16
CA PRO A 174 -24.39 2.51 -8.84
C PRO A 174 -22.94 3.01 -8.70
N VAL A 175 -21.94 2.11 -8.71
CA VAL A 175 -20.51 2.50 -8.57
C VAL A 175 -20.07 3.48 -9.65
N ASN A 176 -20.59 3.37 -10.88
CA ASN A 176 -20.29 4.32 -11.95
C ASN A 176 -20.78 5.74 -11.64
N GLU A 177 -21.90 5.88 -10.93
CA GLU A 177 -22.40 7.18 -10.48
C GLU A 177 -21.58 7.70 -9.29
N VAL A 178 -21.22 6.82 -8.34
CA VAL A 178 -20.29 7.16 -7.26
C VAL A 178 -18.99 7.76 -7.82
N MET A 179 -18.40 7.08 -8.81
CA MET A 179 -17.19 7.55 -9.48
C MET A 179 -17.40 8.87 -10.22
N ALA A 180 -18.55 9.08 -10.84
CA ALA A 180 -18.86 10.31 -11.58
C ALA A 180 -19.03 11.52 -10.65
N PHE A 181 -19.69 11.35 -9.50
CA PHE A 181 -19.97 12.44 -8.57
C PHE A 181 -18.84 12.71 -7.58
N TYR A 182 -18.21 11.66 -7.05
CA TYR A 182 -17.23 11.77 -5.96
C TYR A 182 -15.79 11.48 -6.39
N GLY A 183 -15.59 11.08 -7.64
CA GLY A 183 -14.28 10.72 -8.18
C GLY A 183 -13.68 9.49 -7.51
N GLN A 184 -12.42 9.22 -7.87
CA GLN A 184 -11.69 8.06 -7.39
C GLN A 184 -11.51 8.07 -5.87
N GLU A 185 -11.21 9.22 -5.28
CA GLU A 185 -10.97 9.36 -3.84
C GLU A 185 -12.24 9.07 -3.02
N GLY A 186 -13.39 9.56 -3.48
CA GLY A 186 -14.69 9.26 -2.86
C GLY A 186 -15.01 7.77 -2.90
N TYR A 187 -14.80 7.13 -4.05
CA TYR A 187 -14.93 5.68 -4.17
C TYR A 187 -14.00 4.94 -3.19
N ARG A 188 -12.73 5.35 -3.05
CA ARG A 188 -11.79 4.70 -2.11
C ARG A 188 -12.25 4.80 -0.65
N ARG A 189 -12.81 5.95 -0.26
CA ARG A 189 -13.37 6.12 1.09
C ARG A 189 -14.56 5.19 1.32
N LEU A 190 -15.47 5.09 0.35
CA LEU A 190 -16.61 4.17 0.42
C LEU A 190 -16.16 2.70 0.38
N GLU A 191 -15.14 2.36 -0.41
CA GLU A 191 -14.54 1.02 -0.47
C GLU A 191 -13.99 0.59 0.90
N ALA A 192 -13.28 1.50 1.59
CA ALA A 192 -12.78 1.25 2.95
C ALA A 192 -13.92 1.11 3.98
N GLN A 193 -14.95 1.95 3.91
CA GLN A 193 -16.12 1.88 4.81
C GLN A 193 -16.92 0.60 4.62
N ALA A 194 -17.16 0.22 3.35
CA ALA A 194 -17.84 -1.02 2.99
C ALA A 194 -17.09 -2.25 3.54
N LEU A 195 -15.77 -2.29 3.35
CA LEU A 195 -14.94 -3.37 3.90
C LEU A 195 -15.03 -3.43 5.43
N GLY A 196 -14.94 -2.28 6.12
CA GLY A 196 -15.05 -2.21 7.57
C GLY A 196 -16.41 -2.72 8.09
N ARG A 197 -17.51 -2.38 7.42
CA ARG A 197 -18.85 -2.86 7.77
C ARG A 197 -18.99 -4.36 7.59
N ILE A 198 -18.45 -4.92 6.50
CA ILE A 198 -18.47 -6.37 6.26
C ILE A 198 -17.72 -7.08 7.39
N ILE A 199 -16.53 -6.60 7.74
CA ILE A 199 -15.70 -7.17 8.83
C ILE A 199 -16.44 -7.14 10.18
N ALA A 200 -17.24 -6.09 10.43
CA ALA A 200 -17.98 -5.94 11.67
C ALA A 200 -19.25 -6.79 11.75
N THR A 201 -19.85 -7.16 10.61
CA THR A 201 -21.19 -7.78 10.57
C THR A 201 -21.18 -9.25 10.15
N HIS A 202 -20.14 -9.72 9.47
CA HIS A 202 -20.07 -11.09 8.96
C HIS A 202 -18.94 -11.85 9.62
N ASP A 203 -19.23 -13.04 10.13
CA ASP A 203 -18.23 -13.92 10.73
C ASP A 203 -17.79 -15.05 9.80
N SER A 204 -18.60 -15.36 8.79
CA SER A 204 -18.28 -16.33 7.77
C SER A 204 -18.88 -15.92 6.44
N MET A 205 -18.06 -15.89 5.39
CA MET A 205 -18.48 -15.49 4.04
C MET A 205 -17.37 -15.69 3.00
N ILE A 206 -17.74 -15.54 1.73
CA ILE A 206 -16.82 -15.32 0.61
C ILE A 206 -17.05 -13.91 0.05
N LEU A 207 -15.98 -13.12 -0.01
CA LEU A 207 -15.98 -11.75 -0.53
C LEU A 207 -15.23 -11.70 -1.86
N ALA A 208 -15.83 -11.15 -2.92
CA ALA A 208 -15.09 -10.72 -4.10
C ALA A 208 -14.84 -9.21 -4.04
N VAL A 209 -13.58 -8.80 -4.22
CA VAL A 209 -13.19 -7.37 -4.22
C VAL A 209 -12.79 -6.88 -5.60
N ALA A 210 -12.91 -5.58 -5.84
CA ALA A 210 -12.45 -4.97 -7.09
C ALA A 210 -10.93 -5.09 -7.22
N GLY A 211 -10.43 -5.29 -8.45
CA GLY A 211 -9.00 -5.50 -8.68
C GLY A 211 -8.13 -4.31 -8.25
N GLY A 212 -8.69 -3.10 -8.16
CA GLY A 212 -7.97 -1.89 -7.77
C GLY A 212 -7.69 -1.76 -6.27
N ILE A 213 -8.29 -2.59 -5.40
CA ILE A 213 -8.14 -2.48 -3.94
C ILE A 213 -6.68 -2.64 -3.49
N VAL A 214 -5.90 -3.46 -4.21
CA VAL A 214 -4.48 -3.71 -3.89
C VAL A 214 -3.60 -2.48 -4.04
N SER A 215 -4.06 -1.49 -4.81
CA SER A 215 -3.37 -0.23 -4.98
C SER A 215 -3.60 0.75 -3.82
N GLU A 216 -4.48 0.43 -2.86
CA GLU A 216 -4.66 1.22 -1.63
C GLU A 216 -4.07 0.50 -0.41
N PRO A 217 -2.89 0.93 0.08
CA PRO A 217 -2.14 0.19 1.10
C PRO A 217 -2.94 -0.11 2.37
N GLU A 218 -3.65 0.87 2.92
CA GLU A 218 -4.36 0.72 4.20
C GLU A 218 -5.59 -0.19 4.07
N THR A 219 -6.40 -0.01 3.02
CA THR A 219 -7.56 -0.86 2.75
C THR A 219 -7.11 -2.30 2.46
N TYR A 220 -6.04 -2.47 1.68
CA TYR A 220 -5.52 -3.80 1.36
C TYR A 220 -4.91 -4.49 2.58
N LYS A 221 -4.18 -3.76 3.42
CA LYS A 221 -3.68 -4.27 4.72
C LYS A 221 -4.82 -4.74 5.61
N THR A 222 -5.91 -3.97 5.67
CA THR A 222 -7.13 -4.34 6.40
C THR A 222 -7.73 -5.64 5.85
N LEU A 223 -7.85 -5.76 4.52
CA LEU A 223 -8.32 -6.99 3.87
C LEU A 223 -7.45 -8.20 4.23
N LEU A 224 -6.12 -8.08 4.12
CA LEU A 224 -5.16 -9.15 4.45
C LEU A 224 -5.19 -9.54 5.94
N GLY A 225 -5.51 -8.59 6.81
CA GLY A 225 -5.64 -8.81 8.26
C GLY A 225 -6.90 -9.60 8.64
N HIS A 226 -8.01 -9.40 7.92
CA HIS A 226 -9.33 -9.90 8.31
C HIS A 226 -9.93 -10.98 7.39
N PHE A 227 -9.25 -11.36 6.31
CA PHE A 227 -9.69 -12.41 5.40
C PHE A 227 -8.57 -13.38 5.06
N HIS A 228 -8.95 -14.61 4.75
CA HIS A 228 -8.12 -15.55 4.01
C HIS A 228 -8.14 -15.16 2.52
N THR A 229 -7.12 -14.44 2.08
CA THR A 229 -7.04 -13.91 0.71
C THR A 229 -6.53 -14.94 -0.29
N ILE A 230 -7.26 -15.10 -1.39
CA ILE A 230 -6.91 -15.96 -2.52
C ILE A 230 -6.82 -15.09 -3.77
N TRP A 231 -5.64 -15.05 -4.37
CA TRP A 231 -5.44 -14.40 -5.66
C TRP A 231 -5.87 -15.33 -6.79
N ILE A 232 -6.94 -14.95 -7.50
CA ILE A 232 -7.41 -15.61 -8.70
C ILE A 232 -6.68 -15.03 -9.91
N LYS A 233 -5.92 -15.88 -10.61
CA LYS A 233 -5.15 -15.57 -11.81
C LYS A 233 -5.81 -16.19 -13.04
N ALA A 234 -5.66 -15.53 -14.18
CA ALA A 234 -5.88 -16.10 -15.50
C ALA A 234 -4.80 -15.55 -16.44
N SER A 235 -4.64 -16.19 -17.59
CA SER A 235 -3.74 -15.70 -18.62
C SER A 235 -4.20 -14.32 -19.12
N PRO A 236 -3.29 -13.41 -19.50
CA PRO A 236 -3.69 -12.08 -20.01
C PRO A 236 -4.68 -12.15 -21.18
N SER A 237 -4.54 -13.16 -22.04
CA SER A 237 -5.46 -13.45 -23.15
C SER A 237 -6.87 -13.82 -22.66
N GLU A 238 -6.98 -14.67 -21.64
CA GLU A 238 -8.28 -15.07 -21.09
C GLU A 238 -8.95 -13.95 -20.30
N HIS A 239 -8.19 -13.17 -19.53
CA HIS A 239 -8.71 -11.96 -18.88
C HIS A 239 -9.39 -11.04 -19.90
N MET A 240 -8.73 -10.80 -21.03
CA MET A 240 -9.25 -9.94 -22.09
C MET A 240 -10.48 -10.54 -22.77
N ALA A 241 -10.45 -11.82 -23.11
CA ALA A 241 -11.60 -12.50 -23.70
C ALA A 241 -12.84 -12.39 -22.80
N ARG A 242 -12.69 -12.73 -21.51
CA ARG A 242 -13.79 -12.68 -20.53
C ARG A 242 -14.30 -11.25 -20.29
N VAL A 243 -13.42 -10.24 -20.27
CA VAL A 243 -13.84 -8.83 -20.12
C VAL A 243 -14.62 -8.34 -21.34
N ARG A 244 -14.26 -8.78 -22.56
CA ARG A 244 -15.00 -8.45 -23.79
C ARG A 244 -16.41 -9.04 -23.79
N GLU A 245 -16.54 -10.30 -23.39
CA GLU A 245 -17.83 -10.98 -23.30
C GLU A 245 -18.78 -10.29 -22.30
N GLN A 246 -18.23 -9.68 -21.25
CA GLN A 246 -18.98 -8.90 -20.26
C GLN A 246 -19.39 -7.49 -20.72
N GLY A 247 -19.12 -7.13 -21.98
CA GLY A 247 -19.54 -5.84 -22.57
C GLY A 247 -18.76 -4.62 -22.08
N ASP A 248 -17.69 -4.80 -21.29
CA ASP A 248 -16.86 -3.70 -20.83
C ASP A 248 -15.75 -3.41 -21.86
N LEU A 249 -16.09 -2.56 -22.84
CA LEU A 249 -15.17 -2.11 -23.87
C LEU A 249 -14.22 -1.02 -23.39
N ARG A 250 -14.36 -0.47 -22.17
CA ARG A 250 -13.52 0.65 -21.66
C ARG A 250 -12.02 0.37 -21.71
N PRO A 251 -11.51 -0.85 -21.44
CA PRO A 251 -10.08 -1.14 -21.59
C PRO A 251 -9.61 -1.17 -23.05
N MET A 252 -10.52 -1.25 -24.04
CA MET A 252 -10.21 -1.53 -25.45
C MET A 252 -10.78 -0.52 -26.45
N ALA A 253 -11.60 0.43 -26.00
CA ALA A 253 -12.28 1.38 -26.89
C ALA A 253 -11.25 2.29 -27.56
N GLY A 254 -10.88 1.93 -28.80
CA GLY A 254 -10.03 2.74 -29.67
C GLY A 254 -8.52 2.67 -29.42
N ASN A 255 -8.01 1.73 -28.62
CA ASN A 255 -6.57 1.66 -28.31
C ASN A 255 -5.91 0.31 -28.68
N PRO A 256 -5.08 0.26 -29.73
CA PRO A 256 -4.24 -0.90 -30.06
C PRO A 256 -3.28 -1.33 -28.94
N GLU A 257 -2.94 -0.41 -28.03
CA GLU A 257 -2.03 -0.61 -26.89
C GLU A 257 -2.73 -1.20 -25.66
N ALA A 258 -4.05 -1.45 -25.71
CA ALA A 258 -4.84 -1.97 -24.59
C ALA A 258 -4.26 -3.26 -23.98
N MET A 259 -3.75 -4.16 -24.83
CA MET A 259 -3.09 -5.39 -24.39
C MET A 259 -1.81 -5.11 -23.61
N ASP A 260 -1.01 -4.14 -24.05
CA ASP A 260 0.26 -3.81 -23.41
C ASP A 260 0.04 -3.00 -22.13
N GLN A 261 -0.99 -2.14 -22.09
CA GLN A 261 -1.46 -1.50 -20.86
C GLN A 261 -1.95 -2.51 -19.83
N LEU A 262 -2.73 -3.53 -20.25
CA LEU A 262 -3.15 -4.60 -19.34
C LEU A 262 -1.95 -5.38 -18.81
N LYS A 263 -1.00 -5.77 -19.67
CA LYS A 263 0.24 -6.43 -19.23
C LYS A 263 0.99 -5.56 -18.23
N PHE A 264 1.10 -4.26 -18.47
CA PHE A 264 1.74 -3.32 -17.54
C PHE A 264 1.02 -3.24 -16.20
N ILE A 265 -0.32 -3.19 -16.19
CA ILE A 265 -1.12 -3.22 -14.96
C ILE A 265 -0.92 -4.55 -14.21
N LEU A 266 -0.87 -5.66 -14.92
CA LEU A 266 -0.58 -6.98 -14.35
C LEU A 266 0.79 -6.99 -13.69
N THR A 267 1.85 -6.62 -14.42
CA THR A 267 3.22 -6.62 -13.92
C THR A 267 3.39 -5.69 -12.71
N SER A 268 2.79 -4.48 -12.77
CA SER A 268 2.89 -3.52 -11.67
C SER A 268 2.13 -3.94 -10.41
N ARG A 269 1.02 -4.68 -10.55
CA ARG A 269 0.20 -5.15 -9.43
C ARG A 269 0.57 -6.55 -8.96
N GLU A 270 1.38 -7.29 -9.70
CA GLU A 270 1.76 -8.67 -9.36
C GLU A 270 2.36 -8.75 -7.95
N THR A 271 3.32 -7.90 -7.62
CA THR A 271 3.94 -7.84 -6.27
C THR A 271 2.91 -7.56 -5.16
N LEU A 272 1.84 -6.82 -5.45
CA LEU A 272 0.78 -6.51 -4.49
C LEU A 272 -0.16 -7.71 -4.32
N TYR A 273 -0.59 -8.32 -5.42
CA TYR A 273 -1.38 -9.56 -5.37
C TYR A 273 -0.61 -10.72 -4.75
N ASP A 274 0.73 -10.73 -4.87
CA ASP A 274 1.60 -11.76 -4.28
C ASP A 274 1.53 -11.83 -2.75
N GLN A 275 1.06 -10.75 -2.11
CA GLN A 275 0.84 -10.69 -0.66
C GLN A 275 -0.38 -11.52 -0.21
N ALA A 276 -1.20 -12.01 -1.15
CA ALA A 276 -2.29 -12.92 -0.84
C ALA A 276 -1.78 -14.23 -0.21
N ARG A 277 -2.59 -14.82 0.66
CA ARG A 277 -2.20 -16.04 1.39
C ARG A 277 -2.15 -17.28 0.50
N ALA A 278 -2.95 -17.29 -0.57
CA ALA A 278 -2.94 -18.35 -1.57
C ALA A 278 -3.16 -17.80 -2.98
N LYS A 279 -2.87 -18.62 -3.99
CA LYS A 279 -2.98 -18.30 -5.41
C LYS A 279 -3.67 -19.45 -6.12
N LEU A 280 -4.61 -19.13 -7.02
CA LEU A 280 -5.29 -20.07 -7.87
C LEU A 280 -5.20 -19.60 -9.32
N ASP A 281 -4.65 -20.43 -10.21
CA ASP A 281 -4.59 -20.15 -11.64
C ASP A 281 -5.71 -20.88 -12.37
N THR A 282 -6.57 -20.12 -13.04
CA THR A 282 -7.75 -20.59 -13.78
C THR A 282 -7.51 -20.70 -15.28
N SER A 283 -6.27 -20.47 -15.73
CA SER A 283 -5.91 -20.48 -17.15
C SER A 283 -6.08 -21.87 -17.77
N GLY A 284 -6.79 -21.94 -18.89
CA GLY A 284 -7.06 -23.20 -19.59
C GLY A 284 -7.91 -24.20 -18.82
N ARG A 285 -8.53 -23.80 -17.71
CA ARG A 285 -9.42 -24.62 -16.89
C ARG A 285 -10.88 -24.30 -17.19
N SER A 286 -11.73 -25.31 -17.12
CA SER A 286 -13.18 -25.10 -17.07
C SER A 286 -13.60 -24.43 -15.75
N ILE A 287 -14.82 -23.92 -15.71
CA ILE A 287 -15.39 -23.32 -14.49
C ILE A 287 -15.47 -24.37 -13.38
N ASP A 288 -15.97 -25.57 -13.68
CA ASP A 288 -16.14 -26.64 -12.69
C ASP A 288 -14.78 -27.12 -12.12
N GLU A 289 -13.76 -27.26 -12.97
CA GLU A 289 -12.39 -27.56 -12.50
C GLU A 289 -11.86 -26.44 -11.61
N SER A 290 -12.04 -25.18 -12.01
CA SER A 290 -11.57 -24.03 -11.23
C SER A 290 -12.28 -23.91 -9.87
N VAL A 291 -13.57 -24.28 -9.78
CA VAL A 291 -14.31 -24.34 -8.52
C VAL A 291 -13.79 -25.50 -7.67
N SER A 292 -13.61 -26.68 -8.24
CA SER A 292 -13.03 -27.83 -7.53
C SER A 292 -11.64 -27.51 -6.96
N ASP A 293 -10.79 -26.87 -7.75
CA ASP A 293 -9.44 -26.45 -7.34
C ASP A 293 -9.51 -25.38 -6.23
N LEU A 294 -10.48 -24.45 -6.30
CA LEU A 294 -10.69 -23.46 -5.25
C LEU A 294 -11.12 -24.11 -3.93
N LEU A 295 -12.06 -25.06 -3.97
CA LEU A 295 -12.54 -25.77 -2.77
C LEU A 295 -11.42 -26.61 -2.15
N ALA A 296 -10.65 -27.32 -2.97
CA ALA A 296 -9.49 -28.09 -2.51
C ALA A 296 -8.43 -27.18 -1.85
N LEU A 297 -8.16 -26.01 -2.45
CA LEU A 297 -7.22 -25.04 -1.89
C LEU A 297 -7.69 -24.47 -0.55
N ILE A 298 -9.00 -24.21 -0.39
CA ILE A 298 -9.59 -23.73 0.87
C ILE A 298 -9.42 -24.78 1.97
N ASP A 299 -9.68 -26.05 1.65
CA ASP A 299 -9.55 -27.19 2.57
C ASP A 299 -8.08 -27.45 2.95
N GLU A 300 -7.17 -27.57 1.98
CA GLU A 300 -5.73 -27.80 2.19
C GLU A 300 -5.11 -26.74 3.11
N ARG A 301 -5.57 -25.49 2.99
CA ARG A 301 -5.05 -24.36 3.76
C ARG A 301 -5.73 -24.17 5.11
N GLY A 302 -6.78 -24.94 5.42
CA GLY A 302 -7.54 -24.81 6.67
C GLY A 302 -8.15 -23.42 6.83
N PHE A 303 -8.68 -22.83 5.77
CA PHE A 303 -9.26 -21.47 5.82
C PHE A 303 -10.63 -21.41 6.52
N LEU A 304 -11.24 -22.57 6.77
CA LEU A 304 -12.55 -22.70 7.42
C LEU A 304 -12.51 -23.65 8.63
N SER A 305 -11.31 -24.01 9.11
CA SER A 305 -11.08 -24.96 10.20
C SER A 305 -10.66 -24.28 11.50
#